data_AF-A0A358DP29-F1
#
_entry.id   AF-A0A358DP29-F1
#
_cell.length_a   1.000
_cell.length_b   1.000
_cell.length_c   1.000
_cell.angle_alpha   90.00
_cell.angle_beta   90.00
_cell.angle_gamma   90.00
#
_symmetry.space_group_name_H-M   'P 1'
#
loop_
_entity.id
_entity.type
_entity.pdbx_description
1 polymer ?
#
loop_
_entity_poly.entity_id
_entity_poly.type
_entity_poly.pdbx_seq_one_letter_code
_entity_poly.pdbx_strand_id
1 'polypeptide(L)' 'GMCGVNIGVPVPREPFSFGGWNDSKFGHGDMTGMDGFRFWTRPRKVTTKWATQVDQTWMG' A
#
# COMPACT_ATOMS: atom_id res chain seq x y z
N GLY A 1 -14.35 7.89 -6.00
CA GLY A 1 -15.38 8.91 -6.27
C GLY A 1 -15.70 9.62 -4.99
N MET A 2 -16.00 10.91 -5.04
CA MET A 2 -16.21 11.75 -3.86
C MET A 2 -17.67 12.20 -3.82
N CYS A 3 -18.34 12.00 -2.69
CA CYS A 3 -19.73 12.37 -2.47
C CYS A 3 -19.84 13.18 -1.18
N GLY A 4 -20.50 14.34 -1.24
CA GLY A 4 -20.74 15.22 -0.10
C GLY A 4 -22.22 15.36 0.18
N VAL A 5 -22.59 15.39 1.45
CA VAL A 5 -23.95 15.66 1.90
C VAL A 5 -23.96 17.02 2.58
N ASN A 6 -24.79 17.95 2.09
CA ASN A 6 -24.89 19.35 2.58
C ASN A 6 -23.57 20.14 2.52
N ILE A 7 -22.70 19.87 1.53
CA ILE A 7 -21.44 20.58 1.32
C ILE A 7 -21.22 20.88 -0.16
N GLY A 8 -20.66 22.06 -0.48
CA GLY A 8 -20.50 22.52 -1.86
C GLY A 8 -19.35 21.85 -2.63
N VAL A 9 -18.27 21.48 -1.92
CA VAL A 9 -17.07 20.87 -2.54
C VAL A 9 -16.60 19.70 -1.67
N PRO A 10 -16.83 18.45 -2.08
CA PRO A 10 -16.50 17.27 -1.28
C PRO A 10 -15.05 16.81 -1.51
N VAL A 11 -14.07 17.61 -1.10
CA VAL A 11 -12.65 17.26 -1.23
C VAL A 11 -12.17 16.58 0.07
N PRO A 12 -11.81 15.29 0.05
CA PRO A 12 -11.22 14.61 1.20
C PRO A 12 -9.88 15.27 1.57
N ARG A 13 -9.65 15.40 2.88
CA ARG A 13 -8.37 15.85 3.46
C ARG A 13 -7.71 14.69 4.18
N GLU A 14 -6.47 14.87 4.57
CA GLU A 14 -5.70 13.86 5.30
C GLU A 14 -6.47 13.39 6.54
N PRO A 15 -6.52 12.07 6.84
CA PRO A 15 -5.78 10.98 6.18
C PRO A 15 -6.53 10.29 5.02
N PHE A 16 -7.66 10.85 4.57
CA PHE A 16 -8.50 10.24 3.53
C PHE A 16 -7.93 10.47 2.13
N SER A 17 -8.20 9.52 1.25
CA SER A 17 -7.72 9.52 -0.13
C SER A 17 -8.58 10.40 -1.05
N PHE A 18 -7.94 11.13 -1.97
CA PHE A 18 -8.59 11.87 -3.06
C PHE A 18 -8.60 11.05 -4.36
N GLY A 19 -9.79 10.79 -4.91
CA GLY A 19 -9.93 10.01 -6.15
C GLY A 19 -11.34 9.97 -6.76
N GLY A 20 -11.38 9.86 -8.09
CA GLY A 20 -12.60 9.77 -8.90
C GLY A 20 -13.10 8.34 -9.14
N TRP A 21 -14.09 8.21 -10.04
CA TRP A 21 -14.58 6.96 -10.65
C TRP A 21 -14.84 7.18 -12.16
N ASN A 22 -14.79 6.12 -12.98
CA ASN A 22 -14.89 6.21 -14.45
C ASN A 22 -13.88 7.21 -15.03
N ASP A 23 -14.28 8.06 -15.98
CA ASP A 23 -13.39 9.02 -16.67
C ASP A 23 -12.83 10.15 -15.78
N SER A 24 -13.18 10.18 -14.49
CA SER A 24 -12.59 11.12 -13.52
C SER A 24 -11.36 10.58 -12.79
N LYS A 25 -10.90 9.36 -13.12
CA LYS A 25 -9.67 8.76 -12.58
C LYS A 25 -9.14 7.67 -13.51
N PHE A 26 -7.82 7.68 -13.74
CA PHE A 26 -7.13 6.62 -14.46
C PHE A 26 -6.04 5.98 -13.59
N GLY A 27 -5.79 4.69 -13.78
CA GLY A 27 -4.79 3.93 -13.01
C GLY A 27 -5.28 3.41 -11.66
N HIS A 28 -4.36 2.81 -10.92
CA HIS A 28 -4.63 2.15 -9.63
C HIS A 28 -4.29 3.06 -8.45
N GLY A 29 -5.08 2.97 -7.37
CA GLY A 29 -4.90 3.77 -6.15
C GLY A 29 -5.37 5.22 -6.31
N ASP A 30 -5.58 5.89 -5.20
CA ASP A 30 -5.93 7.32 -5.13
C ASP A 30 -4.68 8.21 -4.94
N MET A 31 -4.83 9.53 -5.14
CA MET A 31 -3.68 10.46 -5.13
C MET A 31 -3.06 10.67 -3.73
N THR A 32 -3.88 10.69 -2.68
CA THR A 32 -3.47 10.94 -1.30
C THR A 32 -3.84 9.76 -0.39
N GLY A 33 -3.54 9.88 0.91
CA GLY A 33 -3.82 8.83 1.88
C GLY A 33 -2.89 7.62 1.73
N MET A 34 -3.36 6.46 2.16
CA MET A 34 -2.58 5.22 2.13
C MET A 34 -2.23 4.76 0.71
N ASP A 35 -3.10 5.05 -0.27
CA ASP A 35 -2.87 4.64 -1.65
C ASP A 35 -1.75 5.44 -2.30
N GLY A 36 -1.65 6.75 -2.01
CA GLY A 36 -0.51 7.56 -2.44
C GLY A 36 0.83 7.02 -1.92
N PHE A 37 0.87 6.57 -0.66
CA PHE A 37 2.06 5.91 -0.10
C PHE A 37 2.36 4.57 -0.79
N ARG A 38 1.33 3.75 -1.04
CA ARG A 38 1.48 2.45 -1.71
C ARG A 38 1.89 2.58 -3.17
N PHE A 39 1.54 3.67 -3.84
CA PHE A 39 1.95 3.91 -5.22
C PHE A 39 3.48 4.07 -5.34
N TRP A 40 4.09 4.74 -4.36
CA TRP A 40 5.54 4.99 -4.32
C TRP A 40 6.34 3.90 -3.61
N THR A 41 5.68 2.88 -3.06
CA THR A 41 6.34 1.80 -2.33
C THR A 41 5.99 0.44 -2.90
N ARG A 42 6.82 -0.57 -2.62
CA ARG A 42 6.55 -1.95 -3.03
C ARG A 42 6.54 -2.85 -1.80
N PRO A 43 5.43 -3.55 -1.51
CA PRO A 43 5.39 -4.46 -0.37
C PRO A 43 6.33 -5.63 -0.61
N ARG A 44 7.23 -5.89 0.36
CA ARG A 44 8.16 -7.03 0.35
C ARG A 44 7.85 -7.96 1.51
N LYS A 45 7.64 -9.24 1.23
CA LYS A 45 7.49 -10.29 2.25
C LYS A 45 8.77 -11.14 2.27
N VAL A 46 9.36 -11.32 3.45
CA VAL A 46 10.59 -12.09 3.64
C VAL A 46 10.30 -13.20 4.65
N THR A 47 10.58 -14.44 4.27
CA THR A 47 10.52 -15.60 5.17
C THR A 47 11.93 -16.10 5.38
N THR A 48 12.35 -16.24 6.64
CA THR A 48 13.67 -16.78 7.00
C THR A 48 13.50 -17.99 7.91
N LYS A 49 14.38 -18.98 7.74
CA LYS A 49 14.56 -20.10 8.66
C LYS A 49 16.02 -20.11 9.08
N TRP A 50 16.26 -20.18 10.38
CA TRP A 50 17.59 -20.41 10.93
C TRP A 50 17.80 -21.91 11.09
N ALA A 51 18.67 -22.50 10.26
CA ALA A 51 19.15 -23.87 10.48
C ALA A 51 20.41 -23.81 11.34
N THR A 52 20.46 -24.60 12.41
CA THR A 52 21.71 -24.86 13.12
C THR A 52 22.67 -25.58 12.17
N GLN A 53 23.91 -25.11 12.11
CA GLN A 53 24.98 -25.75 11.34
C GLN A 53 25.17 -27.16 11.91
N VAL A 54 24.97 -28.19 11.07
CA VAL A 54 25.44 -29.54 11.42
C VAL A 54 26.92 -29.52 11.09
N ASP A 55 27.78 -29.35 12.09
CA ASP A 55 29.22 -29.44 11.88
C ASP A 55 29.52 -30.80 11.25
N GLN A 56 30.09 -30.77 10.04
CA GLN A 56 30.72 -31.95 9.43
C GLN A 56 32.07 -32.14 10.12
N THR A 57 32.05 -32.56 11.38
CA THR A 57 33.24 -33.11 12.00
C THR A 57 33.50 -34.47 11.38
N TRP A 58 34.75 -34.69 10.98
CA TRP A 58 35.31 -35.88 10.32
C TRP A 58 35.18 -37.20 11.13
N MET A 59 34.40 -37.20 12.20
CA MET A 59 34.15 -38.32 13.11
C MET A 59 32.82 -39.04 12.81
N GLY A 60 32.26 -38.89 11.61
CA GLY A 60 31.08 -39.60 11.13
C GLY A 60 31.40 -40.57 10.00
#